data_AF-A0AAN6UL30-F1
#
_entry.id   AF-A0AAN6UL30-F1
#
_cell.length_a   1.000
_cell.length_b   1.000
_cell.length_c   1.000
_cell.angle_alpha   90.00
_cell.angle_beta   90.00
_cell.angle_gamma   90.00
#
_symmetry.space_group_name_H-M   'P 1'
#
loop_
_entity.id
_entity.type
_entity.pdbx_description
1 polymer ?
#
loop_
_entity_poly.entity_id
_entity_poly.type
_entity_poly.pdbx_seq_one_letter_code
_entity_poly.pdbx_strand_id
1 'polypeptide(L)'
;MSLRSLLDTVLLLVILGLLLDRPWLPSSRFAVGGDITGFAPPFGQQITTFAPDHLFVPENGSAFFTDAVQAKWLSLKLTSFHPAGLGYLHCLHAILQTVAAYASSQPGRAPGDGAWHVAHCVDYLRQAIVCAGDVALEGQQTTFPPGVVGSDGWDARHVCRDWGQVRAHLERNRADDRVWI
;
A
#
# COMPACT_ATOMS: atom_id res chain seq x y z
N MET A 1 -37.57 -48.63 -11.47
CA MET A 1 -37.31 -47.29 -10.87
C MET A 1 -38.60 -46.49 -10.91
N SER A 2 -38.94 -45.80 -9.82
CA SER A 2 -40.11 -44.92 -9.78
C SER A 2 -39.80 -43.64 -10.55
N LEU A 3 -40.80 -43.04 -11.21
CA LEU A 3 -40.65 -41.73 -11.88
C LEU A 3 -40.10 -40.67 -10.92
N ARG A 4 -40.46 -40.76 -9.64
CA ARG A 4 -39.93 -39.89 -8.58
C ARG A 4 -38.43 -40.10 -8.35
N SER A 5 -37.98 -41.35 -8.24
CA SER A 5 -36.55 -41.64 -8.02
C SER A 5 -35.70 -41.20 -9.21
N LEU A 6 -36.24 -41.24 -10.41
CA LEU A 6 -35.55 -40.82 -11.62
C LEU A 6 -35.44 -39.29 -11.69
N LEU A 7 -36.51 -38.57 -11.34
CA LEU A 7 -36.50 -37.11 -11.17
C LEU A 7 -35.51 -36.65 -10.10
N ASP A 8 -35.50 -37.29 -8.93
CA ASP A 8 -34.61 -36.93 -7.82
C ASP A 8 -33.15 -37.15 -8.20
N THR A 9 -32.85 -38.24 -8.92
CA THR A 9 -31.47 -38.53 -9.37
C THR A 9 -31.02 -37.52 -10.42
N VAL A 10 -31.88 -37.15 -11.37
CA VAL A 10 -31.57 -36.12 -12.38
C VAL A 10 -31.36 -34.77 -11.70
N LEU A 11 -32.22 -34.39 -10.75
CA LEU A 11 -32.08 -33.14 -10.01
C LEU A 11 -30.78 -33.10 -9.20
N LEU A 12 -30.42 -34.21 -8.54
CA LEU A 12 -29.17 -34.31 -7.80
C LEU A 12 -27.95 -34.17 -8.71
N LEU A 13 -27.97 -34.81 -9.88
CA LEU A 13 -26.89 -34.70 -10.87
C LEU A 13 -26.77 -33.28 -11.44
N VAL A 14 -27.89 -32.58 -11.65
CA VAL A 14 -27.90 -31.17 -12.05
C VAL A 14 -27.33 -30.28 -10.93
N ILE A 15 -27.71 -30.51 -9.67
CA ILE A 15 -27.18 -29.76 -8.53
C ILE A 15 -25.67 -29.99 -8.39
N LEU A 16 -25.21 -31.24 -8.47
CA LEU A 16 -23.78 -31.56 -8.42
C LEU A 16 -23.03 -30.96 -9.61
N GLY A 17 -23.61 -31.02 -10.81
CA GLY A 17 -23.08 -30.35 -12.00
C GLY A 17 -22.94 -28.86 -11.80
N LEU A 18 -23.96 -28.18 -11.26
CA LEU A 18 -23.92 -26.74 -10.95
C LEU A 18 -22.95 -26.38 -9.81
N LEU A 19 -22.70 -27.30 -8.87
CA LEU A 19 -21.71 -27.10 -7.80
C LEU A 19 -20.27 -27.31 -8.30
N LEU A 20 -20.06 -28.21 -9.25
CA LEU A 20 -18.77 -28.47 -9.88
C LEU A 20 -18.44 -27.47 -10.99
N ASP A 21 -19.46 -26.97 -11.70
CA ASP A 21 -19.37 -25.96 -12.75
C ASP A 21 -19.53 -24.53 -12.22
N ARG A 22 -19.71 -24.36 -10.90
CA ARG A 22 -19.49 -23.05 -10.30
C ARG A 22 -18.03 -22.72 -10.56
N PRO A 23 -17.72 -21.72 -11.40
CA PRO A 23 -16.40 -21.14 -11.35
C PRO A 23 -16.22 -20.74 -9.90
N TRP A 24 -15.03 -20.94 -9.35
CA TRP A 24 -14.58 -20.12 -8.23
C TRP A 24 -14.60 -18.67 -8.74
N LEU A 25 -15.80 -18.07 -8.80
CA LEU A 25 -16.02 -16.70 -9.20
C LEU A 25 -15.16 -15.91 -8.24
N PRO A 26 -14.14 -15.16 -8.70
CA PRO A 26 -13.39 -14.31 -7.82
C PRO A 26 -14.39 -13.35 -7.20
N SER A 27 -14.69 -13.57 -5.93
CA SER A 27 -15.60 -12.74 -5.17
C SER A 27 -14.87 -11.44 -4.83
N SER A 28 -14.80 -10.51 -5.78
CA SER A 28 -15.06 -9.11 -5.49
C SER A 28 -15.23 -8.36 -6.81
N ARG A 29 -16.42 -7.78 -7.04
CA ARG A 29 -16.60 -6.74 -8.08
C ARG A 29 -15.83 -5.45 -7.73
N PHE A 30 -15.34 -5.35 -6.50
CA PHE A 30 -14.57 -4.22 -5.99
C PHE A 30 -13.47 -4.75 -5.09
N ALA A 31 -12.23 -4.71 -5.57
CA ALA A 31 -11.09 -5.05 -4.75
C ALA A 31 -10.83 -3.88 -3.77
N VAL A 32 -10.64 -4.17 -2.48
CA VAL A 32 -10.35 -3.14 -1.46
C VAL A 32 -9.16 -2.28 -1.90
N GLY A 33 -9.31 -0.96 -1.79
CA GLY A 33 -8.33 0.02 -2.27
C GLY A 33 -8.03 -0.04 -3.78
N GLY A 34 -8.90 -0.67 -4.58
CA GLY A 34 -8.77 -0.78 -6.03
C GLY A 34 -9.28 0.46 -6.77
N ASP A 35 -8.81 0.63 -8.00
CA ASP A 35 -9.27 1.70 -8.88
C ASP A 35 -10.60 1.30 -9.55
N ILE A 36 -11.63 2.12 -9.37
CA ILE A 36 -12.95 1.93 -9.98
C ILE A 36 -13.05 2.55 -11.38
N THR A 37 -12.07 3.37 -11.78
CA THR A 37 -12.07 4.06 -13.07
C THR A 37 -11.58 3.15 -14.21
N GLY A 38 -10.89 2.05 -13.89
CA GLY A 38 -10.34 1.10 -14.85
C GLY A 38 -8.95 1.46 -15.37
N PHE A 39 -8.30 2.49 -14.82
CA PHE A 39 -6.91 2.85 -15.07
C PHE A 39 -5.94 1.79 -14.53
N ALA A 40 -6.16 1.27 -13.33
CA ALA A 40 -5.30 0.23 -12.75
C ALA A 40 -5.97 -1.15 -12.83
N PRO A 41 -5.28 -2.18 -13.34
CA PRO A 41 -5.80 -3.53 -13.36
C PRO A 41 -5.88 -4.09 -11.93
N PRO A 42 -6.63 -5.18 -11.70
CA PRO A 42 -6.52 -5.93 -10.46
C PRO A 42 -5.10 -6.47 -10.30
N PHE A 43 -4.49 -6.19 -9.15
CA PHE A 43 -3.19 -6.75 -8.76
C PHE A 43 -3.36 -7.96 -7.84
N GLY A 44 -2.43 -8.91 -7.95
CA GLY A 44 -2.31 -10.03 -7.01
C GLY A 44 -2.07 -9.55 -5.57
N GLN A 45 -2.16 -10.50 -4.64
CA GLN A 45 -1.92 -10.26 -3.22
C GLN A 45 -0.77 -11.14 -2.71
N GLN A 46 -0.05 -10.64 -1.72
CA GLN A 46 1.03 -11.35 -1.05
C GLN A 46 0.98 -11.10 0.45
N ILE A 47 1.36 -12.11 1.24
CA ILE A 47 1.57 -11.92 2.68
C ILE A 47 2.96 -11.34 2.87
N THR A 48 3.04 -10.17 3.48
CA THR A 48 4.30 -9.47 3.76
C THR A 48 4.44 -9.28 5.27
N THR A 49 5.65 -9.50 5.78
CA THR A 49 6.09 -9.02 7.09
C THR A 49 7.09 -7.92 6.85
N PHE A 50 6.88 -6.76 7.45
CA PHE A 50 7.82 -5.66 7.36
C PHE A 50 8.88 -5.78 8.44
N ALA A 51 10.11 -5.40 8.10
CA ALA A 51 11.23 -5.30 9.02
C ALA A 51 11.68 -3.84 9.11
N PRO A 52 12.26 -3.42 10.25
CA PRO A 52 12.79 -2.08 10.40
C PRO A 52 13.83 -1.76 9.32
N ASP A 53 13.63 -0.66 8.59
CA ASP A 53 14.57 -0.16 7.60
C ASP A 53 14.81 1.34 7.82
N HIS A 54 15.91 1.64 8.51
CA HIS A 54 16.29 3.00 8.89
C HIS A 54 16.67 3.89 7.70
N LEU A 55 16.74 3.37 6.46
CA LEU A 55 16.96 4.21 5.28
C LEU A 55 15.71 4.95 4.84
N PHE A 56 14.50 4.44 5.13
CA PHE A 56 13.27 5.18 4.81
C PHE A 56 13.05 6.36 5.76
N VAL A 57 13.37 6.15 7.04
CA VAL A 57 13.21 7.13 8.12
C VAL A 57 14.47 7.11 8.98
N PRO A 58 15.53 7.82 8.56
CA PRO A 58 16.76 7.88 9.34
C PRO A 58 16.53 8.65 10.65
N GLU A 59 17.16 8.20 11.74
CA GLU A 59 17.08 8.87 13.05
C GLU A 59 17.65 10.30 13.00
N ASN A 60 18.67 10.52 12.17
CA ASN A 60 19.23 11.83 11.92
C ASN A 60 18.48 12.52 10.77
N GLY A 61 17.76 13.60 11.07
CA GLY A 61 16.99 14.36 10.07
C GLY A 61 17.83 14.90 8.90
N SER A 62 19.12 15.17 9.08
CA SER A 62 19.97 15.62 7.98
C SER A 62 20.29 14.51 6.96
N ALA A 63 20.29 13.24 7.41
CA ALA A 63 20.54 12.09 6.55
C ALA A 63 19.39 11.83 5.57
N PHE A 64 18.18 12.34 5.84
CA PHE A 64 17.04 12.25 4.94
C PHE A 64 17.32 12.82 3.55
N PHE A 65 18.19 13.84 3.48
CA PHE A 65 18.53 14.55 2.25
C PHE A 65 19.75 13.96 1.52
N THR A 66 20.17 12.75 1.87
CA THR A 66 21.28 12.07 1.20
C THR A 66 20.79 11.31 -0.04
N ASP A 67 21.67 11.16 -1.04
CA ASP A 67 21.39 10.40 -2.25
C ASP A 67 20.96 8.94 -1.96
N ALA A 68 21.48 8.36 -0.87
CA ALA A 68 21.12 7.00 -0.45
C ALA A 68 19.64 6.90 -0.02
N VAL A 69 19.18 7.85 0.81
CA VAL A 69 17.77 7.90 1.23
C VAL A 69 16.87 8.27 0.05
N GLN A 70 17.30 9.19 -0.79
CA GLN A 70 16.59 9.55 -2.01
C GLN A 70 16.43 8.35 -2.95
N ALA A 71 17.50 7.61 -3.23
CA ALA A 71 17.48 6.40 -4.04
C ALA A 71 16.59 5.31 -3.43
N LYS A 72 16.57 5.21 -2.09
CA LYS A 72 15.68 4.29 -1.38
C LYS A 72 14.22 4.68 -1.56
N TRP A 73 13.86 5.96 -1.44
CA TRP A 73 12.51 6.44 -1.72
C TRP A 73 12.11 6.26 -3.19
N LEU A 74 13.04 6.46 -4.13
CA LEU A 74 12.90 6.13 -5.55
C LEU A 74 12.79 4.63 -5.83
N SER A 75 13.16 3.78 -4.87
CA SER A 75 12.89 2.35 -4.96
C SER A 75 11.47 2.02 -4.52
N LEU A 76 10.69 2.95 -3.97
CA LEU A 76 9.25 2.79 -3.74
C LEU A 76 8.43 3.62 -4.72
N LYS A 77 8.79 4.90 -4.84
CA LYS A 77 8.28 5.81 -5.84
C LYS A 77 8.91 5.44 -7.17
N LEU A 78 8.07 5.10 -8.12
CA LEU A 78 8.46 5.00 -9.52
C LEU A 78 9.29 6.21 -9.93
N THR A 79 10.17 6.01 -10.88
CA THR A 79 10.62 7.13 -11.68
C THR A 79 9.41 7.63 -12.46
N SER A 80 8.80 8.71 -11.95
CA SER A 80 7.79 9.55 -12.61
C SER A 80 6.35 9.07 -12.62
N PHE A 81 5.56 9.66 -11.73
CA PHE A 81 4.17 9.95 -12.08
C PHE A 81 3.77 11.34 -11.56
N HIS A 82 3.36 12.20 -12.50
CA HIS A 82 2.50 13.38 -12.30
C HIS A 82 1.27 12.96 -11.45
N PRO A 83 0.57 13.83 -10.68
CA PRO A 83 -0.12 13.50 -9.41
C PRO A 83 -1.22 12.42 -9.37
N ALA A 84 -1.52 11.68 -10.43
CA ALA A 84 -2.66 10.77 -10.52
C ALA A 84 -2.36 9.30 -10.15
N GLY A 85 -1.20 8.96 -9.58
CA GLY A 85 -0.76 7.57 -9.41
C GLY A 85 0.18 7.43 -8.23
N LEU A 86 -0.38 7.02 -7.09
CA LEU A 86 0.26 6.90 -5.76
C LEU A 86 0.45 8.21 -5.00
N GLY A 87 -0.57 9.09 -5.00
CA GLY A 87 -0.56 10.32 -4.20
C GLY A 87 -0.18 10.10 -2.72
N TYR A 88 -0.45 8.91 -2.16
CA TYR A 88 -0.19 8.62 -0.76
C TYR A 88 1.32 8.47 -0.47
N LEU A 89 2.11 7.92 -1.40
CA LEU A 89 3.57 7.87 -1.24
C LEU A 89 4.21 9.25 -1.41
N HIS A 90 3.64 10.09 -2.28
CA HIS A 90 4.03 11.50 -2.38
C HIS A 90 3.77 12.22 -1.05
N CYS A 91 2.55 12.10 -0.51
CA CYS A 91 2.15 12.70 0.76
C CYS A 91 3.07 12.26 1.91
N LEU A 92 3.33 10.96 2.03
CA LEU A 92 4.19 10.41 3.08
C LEU A 92 5.62 10.98 2.98
N HIS A 93 6.18 11.02 1.79
CA HIS A 93 7.52 11.59 1.59
C HIS A 93 7.58 13.09 1.92
N ALA A 94 6.59 13.88 1.47
CA ALA A 94 6.55 15.33 1.71
C ALA A 94 6.42 15.66 3.21
N ILE A 95 5.63 14.88 3.96
CA ILE A 95 5.53 15.01 5.42
C ILE A 95 6.89 14.70 6.06
N LEU A 96 7.53 13.59 5.69
CA LEU A 96 8.84 13.21 6.23
C LEU A 96 9.93 14.24 5.90
N GLN A 97 9.93 14.79 4.68
CA GLN A 97 10.82 15.88 4.29
C GLN A 97 10.62 17.12 5.15
N THR A 98 9.37 17.48 5.44
CA THR A 98 9.05 18.59 6.34
C THR A 98 9.61 18.33 7.74
N VAL A 99 9.33 17.16 8.32
CA VAL A 99 9.83 16.77 9.65
C VAL A 99 11.36 16.78 9.68
N ALA A 100 12.02 16.22 8.67
CA ALA A 100 13.47 16.18 8.54
C ALA A 100 14.08 17.59 8.43
N ALA A 101 13.46 18.49 7.65
CA ALA A 101 13.89 19.88 7.50
C ALA A 101 13.87 20.62 8.86
N TYR A 102 12.80 20.46 9.65
CA TYR A 102 12.72 21.06 10.98
C TYR A 102 13.67 20.40 11.98
N ALA A 103 13.72 19.07 12.04
CA ALA A 103 14.58 18.32 12.94
C ALA A 103 16.08 18.60 12.70
N SER A 104 16.46 18.92 11.46
CA SER A 104 17.83 19.27 11.09
C SER A 104 18.11 20.78 11.09
N SER A 105 17.19 21.61 11.59
CA SER A 105 17.31 23.08 11.59
C SER A 105 17.55 23.69 10.20
N GLN A 106 16.97 23.08 9.16
CA GLN A 106 17.07 23.48 7.75
C GLN A 106 15.68 23.72 7.14
N PRO A 107 14.90 24.71 7.63
CA PRO A 107 13.52 24.92 7.18
C PRO A 107 13.41 25.26 5.69
N GLY A 108 14.47 25.80 5.07
CA GLY A 108 14.52 26.06 3.62
C GLY A 108 14.50 24.81 2.73
N ARG A 109 14.62 23.61 3.31
CA ARG A 109 14.48 22.33 2.59
C ARG A 109 13.07 21.73 2.67
N ALA A 110 12.17 22.33 3.45
CA ALA A 110 10.78 21.91 3.48
C ALA A 110 10.08 22.27 2.14
N PRO A 111 9.05 21.52 1.73
CA PRO A 111 8.22 21.87 0.59
C PRO A 111 7.70 23.32 0.68
N GLY A 112 7.80 24.07 -0.42
CA GLY A 112 7.55 25.52 -0.47
C GLY A 112 6.08 25.94 -0.42
N ASP A 113 5.17 24.98 -0.42
CA ASP A 113 3.71 25.12 -0.38
C ASP A 113 3.14 25.14 1.06
N GLY A 114 4.02 25.00 2.06
CA GLY A 114 3.76 25.34 3.45
C GLY A 114 2.76 24.42 4.16
N ALA A 115 2.18 24.92 5.26
CA ALA A 115 1.34 24.13 6.16
C ALA A 115 0.06 23.57 5.50
N TRP A 116 -0.47 24.24 4.48
CA TRP A 116 -1.65 23.79 3.74
C TRP A 116 -1.38 22.46 3.03
N HIS A 117 -0.22 22.32 2.37
CA HIS A 117 0.13 21.09 1.65
C HIS A 117 0.22 19.92 2.61
N VAL A 118 0.93 20.09 3.73
CA VAL A 118 1.06 19.06 4.77
C VAL A 118 -0.32 18.64 5.32
N ALA A 119 -1.20 19.61 5.60
CA ALA A 119 -2.55 19.32 6.10
C ALA A 119 -3.38 18.50 5.10
N HIS A 120 -3.32 18.85 3.81
CA HIS A 120 -3.99 18.09 2.76
C HIS A 120 -3.41 16.67 2.63
N CYS A 121 -2.08 16.51 2.68
CA CYS A 121 -1.41 15.21 2.63
C CYS A 121 -1.81 14.30 3.78
N VAL A 122 -1.88 14.84 5.00
CA VAL A 122 -2.33 14.09 6.17
C VAL A 122 -3.77 13.61 6.00
N ASP A 123 -4.68 14.45 5.50
CA ASP A 123 -6.06 14.03 5.26
C ASP A 123 -6.15 12.98 4.13
N TYR A 124 -5.37 13.14 3.06
CA TYR A 124 -5.33 12.15 1.98
C TYR A 124 -4.82 10.78 2.46
N LEU A 125 -3.79 10.76 3.31
CA LEU A 125 -3.32 9.53 3.96
C LEU A 125 -4.37 8.91 4.88
N ARG A 126 -5.08 9.73 5.68
CA ARG A 126 -6.19 9.27 6.52
C ARG A 126 -7.27 8.58 5.68
N GLN A 127 -7.65 9.16 4.53
CA GLN A 127 -8.62 8.55 3.61
C GLN A 127 -8.12 7.20 3.08
N ALA A 128 -6.84 7.12 2.68
CA ALA A 128 -6.23 5.89 2.19
C ALA A 128 -6.21 4.77 3.25
N ILE A 129 -5.85 5.10 4.50
CA ILE A 129 -5.80 4.15 5.62
C ILE A 129 -7.19 3.61 5.95
N VAL A 130 -8.19 4.47 6.08
CA VAL A 130 -9.57 4.05 6.38
C VAL A 130 -10.15 3.21 5.24
N CYS A 131 -9.80 3.50 3.99
CA CYS A 131 -10.22 2.71 2.84
C CYS A 131 -9.54 1.34 2.77
N ALA A 132 -8.26 1.26 3.16
CA ALA A 132 -7.51 0.00 3.19
C ALA A 132 -7.96 -0.90 4.35
N GLY A 133 -8.28 -0.32 5.51
CA GLY A 133 -8.85 -1.03 6.66
C GLY A 133 -7.97 -2.17 7.17
N ASP A 134 -6.66 -1.95 7.30
CA ASP A 134 -5.76 -2.97 7.83
C ASP A 134 -6.07 -3.25 9.31
N VAL A 135 -6.36 -4.51 9.62
CA VAL A 135 -6.69 -5.01 10.97
C VAL A 135 -5.69 -6.04 11.46
N ALA A 136 -4.51 -6.13 10.84
CA ALA A 136 -3.41 -6.94 11.35
C ALA A 136 -3.06 -6.50 12.78
N LEU A 137 -3.02 -7.47 13.70
CA LEU A 137 -2.58 -7.21 15.07
C LEU A 137 -1.07 -6.94 15.07
N GLU A 138 -0.67 -5.80 15.64
CA GLU A 138 0.72 -5.48 15.82
C GLU A 138 1.37 -6.39 16.89
N GLY A 139 2.66 -6.68 16.71
CA GLY A 139 3.46 -7.49 17.64
C GLY A 139 3.91 -6.73 18.89
N GLN A 140 4.54 -7.45 19.82
CA GLN A 140 5.25 -6.83 20.94
C GLN A 140 6.48 -6.07 20.41
N GLN A 141 6.81 -4.91 21.00
CA GLN A 141 7.96 -4.14 20.57
C GLN A 141 9.28 -4.96 20.55
N THR A 142 10.01 -4.89 19.45
CA THR A 142 11.36 -5.48 19.27
C THR A 142 12.44 -4.42 19.11
N THR A 143 12.07 -3.16 18.85
CA THR A 143 13.00 -2.06 18.52
C THR A 143 13.13 -0.96 19.57
N PHE A 144 12.27 -0.95 20.61
CA PHE A 144 12.31 0.11 21.62
C PHE A 144 13.46 -0.04 22.64
N PRO A 145 13.88 1.05 23.30
CA PRO A 145 14.88 1.00 24.37
C PRO A 145 14.46 0.08 25.54
N PRO A 146 15.44 -0.47 26.30
CA PRO A 146 15.14 -1.31 27.46
C PRO A 146 14.22 -0.61 28.47
N GLY A 147 13.16 -1.30 28.90
CA GLY A 147 12.19 -0.78 29.88
C GLY A 147 11.00 -0.02 29.27
N VAL A 148 10.96 0.19 27.97
CA VAL A 148 9.78 0.73 27.26
C VAL A 148 8.94 -0.43 26.75
N VAL A 149 7.65 -0.44 27.10
CA VAL A 149 6.67 -1.43 26.63
C VAL A 149 5.69 -0.81 25.65
N GLY A 150 5.28 -1.55 24.63
CA GLY A 150 4.36 -1.09 23.61
C GLY A 150 4.30 -2.02 22.40
N SER A 151 3.84 -1.46 21.29
CA SER A 151 3.94 -2.05 19.96
C SER A 151 4.75 -1.08 19.11
N ASP A 152 5.66 -1.62 18.29
CA ASP A 152 6.44 -0.85 17.33
C ASP A 152 6.01 -1.08 15.88
N GLY A 153 4.94 -1.87 15.67
CA GLY A 153 4.35 -2.11 14.36
C GLY A 153 5.14 -3.08 13.46
N TRP A 154 6.19 -3.74 13.97
CA TRP A 154 6.96 -4.73 13.22
C TRP A 154 6.47 -6.16 13.48
N ASP A 155 6.97 -7.11 12.67
CA ASP A 155 6.73 -8.56 12.79
C ASP A 155 5.26 -9.03 12.58
N ALA A 156 4.34 -8.09 12.36
CA ALA A 156 2.98 -8.37 11.93
C ALA A 156 2.94 -8.85 10.47
N ARG A 157 1.99 -9.75 10.17
CA ARG A 157 1.75 -10.25 8.80
C ARG A 157 0.59 -9.50 8.18
N HIS A 158 0.87 -8.84 7.07
CA HIS A 158 -0.11 -8.04 6.32
C HIS A 158 -0.44 -8.73 5.01
N VAL A 159 -1.70 -8.67 4.58
CA VAL A 159 -2.09 -9.05 3.22
C VAL A 159 -1.96 -7.81 2.33
N CYS A 160 -0.84 -7.72 1.63
CA CYS A 160 -0.53 -6.61 0.74
C CYS A 160 -0.93 -6.91 -0.70
N ARG A 161 -1.07 -5.87 -1.52
CA ARG A 161 -0.96 -6.04 -2.97
C ARG A 161 0.46 -6.46 -3.33
N ASP A 162 0.59 -7.23 -4.42
CA ASP A 162 1.89 -7.50 -5.02
C ASP A 162 2.47 -6.18 -5.54
N TRP A 163 3.40 -5.62 -4.76
CA TRP A 163 4.01 -4.33 -5.04
C TRP A 163 4.86 -4.36 -6.31
N GLY A 164 5.41 -5.53 -6.67
CA GLY A 164 6.12 -5.73 -7.92
C GLY A 164 5.20 -5.53 -9.13
N GLN A 165 3.98 -6.08 -9.08
CA GLN A 165 2.98 -5.88 -10.12
C GLN A 165 2.49 -4.42 -10.19
N VAL A 166 2.23 -3.80 -9.04
CA VAL A 166 1.83 -2.38 -8.95
C VAL A 166 2.88 -1.50 -9.60
N ARG A 167 4.15 -1.67 -9.19
CA ARG A 167 5.27 -0.90 -9.74
C ARG A 167 5.44 -1.15 -11.24
N ALA A 168 5.42 -2.40 -11.68
CA ALA A 168 5.60 -2.73 -13.08
C ALA A 168 4.48 -2.14 -13.96
N HIS A 169 3.24 -2.10 -13.47
CA HIS A 169 2.15 -1.42 -14.17
C HIS A 169 2.40 0.07 -14.29
N LEU A 170 2.79 0.73 -13.21
CA LEU A 170 2.97 2.17 -13.21
C LEU A 170 4.20 2.59 -14.04
N GLU A 171 5.30 1.83 -14.03
CA GLU A 171 6.46 2.10 -14.91
C GLU A 171 6.09 1.97 -16.39
N ARG A 172 5.29 0.96 -16.76
CA ARG A 172 4.85 0.77 -18.15
C ARG A 172 3.92 1.87 -18.65
N ASN A 173 3.20 2.53 -17.74
CA ASN A 173 2.20 3.54 -18.07
C ASN A 173 2.63 4.96 -17.64
N ARG A 174 3.92 5.17 -17.40
CA ARG A 174 4.44 6.49 -17.00
C ARG A 174 4.35 7.48 -18.16
N ALA A 175 4.07 8.74 -17.84
CA ALA A 175 3.91 9.81 -18.83
C ALA A 175 5.24 10.46 -19.25
N ASP A 176 6.22 10.52 -18.33
CA ASP A 176 7.56 11.06 -18.58
C ASP A 176 8.60 10.35 -17.68
N ASP A 177 9.86 10.80 -17.77
CA ASP A 177 10.99 10.29 -16.98
C ASP A 177 11.48 11.31 -15.93
N ARG A 178 10.67 12.32 -15.58
CA ARG A 178 11.02 13.34 -14.58
C ARG A 178 10.89 12.84 -13.15
N VAL A 179 11.96 12.97 -12.36
CA VAL A 179 11.95 12.61 -10.94
C VAL A 179 11.35 13.74 -10.11
N TRP A 180 10.20 13.49 -9.47
CA TRP A 180 9.54 14.42 -8.54
C TRP A 180 9.64 13.88 -7.10
N ILE A 181 10.60 14.42 -6.35
CA ILE A 181 10.81 14.15 -4.93
C ILE A 181 10.78 15.48 -4.20
#